data_AF-A0A0G1Y341-F1
#
_entry.id   AF-A0A0G1Y341-F1
#
_cell.length_a   1.000
_cell.length_b   1.000
_cell.length_c   1.000
_cell.angle_alpha   90.00
_cell.angle_beta   90.00
_cell.angle_gamma   90.00
#
_symmetry.space_group_name_H-M   'P 1'
#
loop_
_entity.id
_entity.type
_entity.pdbx_description
1 polymer ?
#
loop_
_entity_poly.entity_id
_entity_poly.type
_entity_poly.pdbx_seq_one_letter_code
_entity_poly.pdbx_strand_id
1 'polypeptide(L)'
;MRLLLVTQKVDRTDPILGFFHRWVAEFAKQCEGVCVIGQLVGEHSFAKNVKVESLGKESGRARVSQVLRFWSLQWRLRKQYDAVLVHMTPVWIVLGAPLWLLLHKRMYLWYEARGTRWPLRIALCFVRKVFSASIHGMPLRTEKSVVVGHGIDTDFFVPGEGTREEKLLLTVGRITASKNLEVILHAFEQLPAEYRLMIVGRPITDADNALFSVLQQRLAQKHLRKRVTIQPASQDVLLPLLQRATVFVHASTTSLDKAVLEAMSSGCIVISTAEAIQHFLLPVCQATRQTLDDRIREVCGLSPGKRKEIAAAQRKHIVEGHSLSMEYGVFGQFSVLKYSSTQGINPIPNTHTPHQSLASQLRMIPVGWALTWPIPTHMPETMCV
;
A
#
# COMPACT_ATOMS: atom_id res chain seq x y z
N MET A 1 -2.51 -4.77 25.49
CA MET A 1 -2.72 -5.75 24.39
C MET A 1 -1.39 -6.13 23.78
N ARG A 2 -1.20 -7.42 23.46
CA ARG A 2 -0.07 -7.92 22.68
C ARG A 2 -0.51 -8.35 21.27
N LEU A 3 0.26 -7.99 20.25
CA LEU A 3 -0.13 -8.13 18.84
C LEU A 3 0.79 -9.11 18.10
N LEU A 4 0.22 -10.01 17.30
CA LEU A 4 0.95 -10.76 16.28
C LEU A 4 0.70 -10.12 14.91
N LEU A 5 1.76 -9.66 14.26
CA LEU A 5 1.76 -9.22 12.88
C LEU A 5 2.25 -10.35 11.98
N VAL A 6 1.58 -10.61 10.87
CA VAL A 6 2.06 -11.52 9.83
C VAL A 6 2.15 -10.77 8.51
N THR A 7 3.30 -10.79 7.86
CA THR A 7 3.53 -9.98 6.65
C THR A 7 4.44 -10.69 5.64
N GLN A 8 4.45 -10.20 4.40
CA GLN A 8 5.31 -10.73 3.34
C GLN A 8 6.79 -10.46 3.61
N LYS A 9 7.13 -9.25 4.04
CA LYS A 9 8.52 -8.83 4.25
C LYS A 9 8.64 -7.94 5.47
N VAL A 10 9.72 -8.14 6.23
CA VAL A 10 10.18 -7.24 7.28
C VAL A 10 11.60 -6.81 6.92
N ASP A 11 11.71 -5.74 6.15
CA ASP A 11 12.99 -5.23 5.66
C ASP A 11 12.84 -3.73 5.35
N ARG A 12 13.54 -2.88 6.10
CA ARG A 12 13.46 -1.41 5.95
C ARG A 12 14.03 -0.93 4.61
N THR A 13 14.89 -1.72 3.98
CA THR A 13 15.52 -1.39 2.69
C THR A 13 14.69 -1.81 1.49
N ASP A 14 13.61 -2.57 1.71
CA ASP A 14 12.75 -3.03 0.61
C ASP A 14 12.04 -1.84 -0.07
N PRO A 15 12.17 -1.70 -1.40
CA PRO A 15 11.67 -0.55 -2.14
C PRO A 15 10.14 -0.46 -2.17
N ILE A 16 9.42 -1.55 -1.89
CA ILE A 16 7.96 -1.62 -2.00
C ILE A 16 7.34 -1.78 -0.62
N LEU A 17 7.86 -2.70 0.20
CA LEU A 17 7.30 -3.10 1.48
C LEU A 17 8.06 -2.55 2.69
N GLY A 18 9.15 -1.79 2.48
CA GLY A 18 9.93 -1.23 3.58
C GLY A 18 9.16 -0.26 4.47
N PHE A 19 8.05 0.31 3.99
CA PHE A 19 7.18 1.14 4.82
C PHE A 19 6.54 0.38 5.98
N PHE A 20 6.35 -0.94 5.84
CA PHE A 20 5.74 -1.74 6.88
C PHE A 20 6.63 -1.80 8.13
N HIS A 21 7.94 -1.53 8.00
CA HIS A 21 8.83 -1.32 9.14
C HIS A 21 8.32 -0.18 10.04
N ARG A 22 7.91 0.96 9.48
CA ARG A 22 7.35 2.09 10.24
C ARG A 22 6.03 1.72 10.92
N TRP A 23 5.20 0.90 10.27
CA TRP A 23 3.97 0.39 10.88
C TRP A 23 4.25 -0.47 12.11
N VAL A 24 5.23 -1.38 12.03
CA VAL A 24 5.65 -2.21 13.17
C VAL A 24 6.16 -1.33 14.31
N ALA A 25 6.97 -0.32 14.01
CA ALA A 25 7.48 0.63 15.00
C ALA A 25 6.33 1.43 15.67
N GLU A 26 5.32 1.84 14.91
CA GLU A 26 4.16 2.53 15.47
C GLU A 26 3.29 1.61 16.33
N PHE A 27 3.04 0.36 15.89
CA PHE A 27 2.37 -0.64 16.74
C PHE A 27 3.13 -0.90 18.05
N ALA A 28 4.46 -0.86 18.02
CA ALA A 28 5.30 -1.06 19.20
C ALA A 28 5.12 0.04 20.25
N LYS A 29 4.82 1.28 19.85
CA LYS A 29 4.47 2.37 20.78
C LYS A 29 3.11 2.14 21.46
N GLN A 30 2.22 1.40 20.79
CA GLN A 30 0.81 1.26 21.16
C GLN A 30 0.46 -0.07 21.84
N CYS A 31 1.37 -1.03 21.81
CA CYS A 31 1.16 -2.38 22.33
C CYS A 31 2.20 -2.71 23.40
N GLU A 32 1.81 -3.55 24.36
CA GLU A 32 2.75 -4.07 25.37
C GLU A 32 3.88 -4.88 24.73
N GLY A 33 3.56 -5.60 23.65
CA GLY A 33 4.51 -6.33 22.85
C GLY A 33 3.98 -6.64 21.45
N VAL A 34 4.88 -6.69 20.48
CA VAL A 34 4.59 -6.98 19.08
C VAL A 34 5.46 -8.14 18.61
N CYS A 35 4.83 -9.27 18.29
CA CYS A 35 5.48 -10.35 17.56
C CYS A 35 5.25 -10.13 16.07
N VAL A 36 6.27 -10.27 15.24
CA VAL A 36 6.16 -10.17 13.77
C VAL A 36 6.66 -11.46 13.14
N ILE A 37 5.82 -12.10 12.34
CA ILE A 37 6.22 -13.22 11.49
C ILE A 37 6.29 -12.70 10.05
N GLY A 38 7.51 -12.56 9.53
CA GLY A 38 7.76 -12.21 8.14
C GLY A 38 7.94 -13.46 7.28
N GLN A 39 7.35 -13.50 6.09
CA GLN A 39 7.68 -14.56 5.13
C GLN A 39 9.17 -14.50 4.76
N LEU A 40 9.66 -13.27 4.55
CA LEU A 40 11.07 -12.92 4.40
C LEU A 40 11.43 -11.85 5.46
N VAL A 41 12.60 -11.99 6.09
CA VAL A 41 13.13 -10.99 7.01
C VAL A 41 14.50 -10.52 6.50
N GLY A 42 14.63 -9.21 6.32
CA GLY A 42 15.87 -8.54 5.90
C GLY A 42 16.34 -7.57 6.98
N GLU A 43 16.90 -6.44 6.57
CA GLU A 43 17.44 -5.44 7.50
C GLU A 43 16.33 -4.76 8.30
N HIS A 44 16.44 -4.75 9.63
CA HIS A 44 15.46 -4.08 10.50
C HIS A 44 16.07 -3.65 11.82
N SER A 45 15.49 -2.62 12.41
CA SER A 45 15.81 -2.16 13.77
C SER A 45 14.51 -1.74 14.46
N PHE A 46 14.23 -2.32 15.63
CA PHE A 46 13.00 -2.05 16.39
C PHE A 46 13.29 -1.90 17.89
N ALA A 47 12.32 -1.35 18.63
CA ALA A 47 12.35 -1.30 20.08
C ALA A 47 12.34 -2.70 20.71
N LYS A 48 12.78 -2.80 21.98
CA LYS A 48 12.94 -4.09 22.70
C LYS A 48 11.64 -4.91 22.83
N ASN A 49 10.47 -4.28 22.74
CA ASN A 49 9.18 -4.95 22.82
C ASN A 49 8.70 -5.53 21.48
N VAL A 50 9.52 -5.45 20.42
CA VAL A 50 9.26 -6.07 19.12
C VAL A 50 10.12 -7.32 18.97
N LYS A 51 9.47 -8.43 18.63
CA LYS A 51 10.14 -9.70 18.33
C LYS A 51 9.85 -10.11 16.90
N VAL A 52 10.90 -10.25 16.08
CA VAL A 52 10.79 -10.61 14.66
C VAL A 52 11.20 -12.07 14.46
N GLU A 53 10.39 -12.81 13.71
CA GLU A 53 10.62 -14.21 13.34
C GLU A 53 10.44 -14.36 11.83
N SER A 54 11.36 -15.09 11.20
CA SER A 54 11.29 -15.37 9.77
C SER A 54 10.65 -16.73 9.49
N LEU A 55 9.93 -16.86 8.38
CA LEU A 55 9.55 -18.14 7.79
C LEU A 55 10.66 -18.76 6.93
N GLY A 56 11.72 -18.01 6.64
CA GLY A 56 12.95 -18.46 6.00
C GLY A 56 12.94 -18.42 4.47
N LYS A 57 12.11 -17.55 3.87
CA LYS A 57 12.11 -17.36 2.40
C LYS A 57 13.43 -16.77 1.90
N GLU A 58 14.09 -15.92 2.69
CA GLU A 58 15.44 -15.40 2.40
C GLU A 58 16.50 -16.51 2.27
N SER A 59 16.30 -17.64 2.95
CA SER A 59 17.19 -18.81 2.86
C SER A 59 16.72 -19.85 1.84
N GLY A 60 15.78 -19.50 0.94
CA GLY A 60 15.28 -20.39 -0.09
C GLY A 60 14.35 -21.51 0.40
N ARG A 61 13.78 -21.43 1.61
CA ARG A 61 12.90 -22.49 2.13
C ARG A 61 11.68 -22.72 1.24
N ALA A 62 11.40 -23.99 0.96
CA ALA A 62 10.20 -24.40 0.25
C ALA A 62 8.92 -23.97 0.98
N ARG A 63 7.82 -23.80 0.23
CA ARG A 63 6.53 -23.31 0.74
C ARG A 63 5.99 -24.17 1.89
N VAL A 64 6.04 -25.49 1.77
CA VAL A 64 5.57 -26.42 2.83
C VAL A 64 6.37 -26.22 4.11
N SER A 65 7.70 -26.08 4.01
CA SER A 65 8.56 -25.82 5.16
C SER A 65 8.25 -24.47 5.83
N GLN A 66 7.87 -23.45 5.06
CA GLN A 66 7.39 -22.18 5.61
C GLN A 66 6.07 -22.34 6.38
N VAL A 67 5.13 -23.16 5.87
CA VAL A 67 3.85 -23.44 6.55
C VAL A 67 4.06 -24.21 7.85
N LEU A 68 4.87 -25.26 7.84
CA LEU A 68 5.21 -26.03 9.05
C LEU A 68 5.87 -25.14 10.11
N ARG A 69 6.78 -24.27 9.66
CA ARG A 69 7.42 -23.28 10.54
C ARG A 69 6.41 -22.26 11.07
N PHE A 70 5.52 -21.75 10.22
CA PHE A 70 4.46 -20.83 10.65
C PHE A 70 3.62 -21.45 11.76
N TRP A 71 3.18 -22.71 11.61
CA TRP A 71 2.44 -23.45 12.64
C TRP A 71 3.24 -23.61 13.94
N SER A 72 4.52 -23.99 13.84
CA SER A 72 5.42 -24.07 15.00
C SER A 72 5.56 -22.73 15.71
N LEU A 73 5.75 -21.64 14.96
CA LEU A 73 5.91 -20.29 15.50
C LEU A 73 4.64 -19.80 16.20
N GLN A 74 3.47 -19.90 15.56
CA GLN A 74 2.22 -19.44 16.19
C GLN A 74 1.90 -20.22 17.47
N TRP A 75 2.25 -21.52 17.55
CA TRP A 75 2.10 -22.33 18.76
C TRP A 75 3.10 -21.91 19.84
N ARG A 76 4.38 -21.78 19.49
CA ARG A 76 5.43 -21.34 20.42
C ARG A 76 5.13 -19.96 21.00
N LEU A 77 4.63 -19.05 20.18
CA LEU A 77 4.34 -17.67 20.54
C LEU A 77 2.93 -17.47 21.10
N ARG A 78 2.08 -18.51 21.22
CA ARG A 78 0.64 -18.38 21.54
C ARG A 78 0.29 -17.61 22.82
N LYS A 79 1.23 -17.53 23.76
CA LYS A 79 1.10 -16.77 25.02
C LYS A 79 1.61 -15.31 24.92
N GLN A 80 2.16 -14.92 23.77
CA GLN A 80 2.80 -13.62 23.51
C GLN A 80 1.95 -12.69 22.65
N TYR A 81 0.74 -13.09 22.26
CA TYR A 81 -0.19 -12.25 21.51
C TYR A 81 -1.64 -12.59 21.87
N ASP A 82 -2.52 -11.59 21.79
CA ASP A 82 -3.96 -11.69 22.08
C ASP A 82 -4.80 -11.41 20.83
N ALA A 83 -4.23 -10.70 19.86
CA ALA A 83 -4.81 -10.39 18.56
C ALA A 83 -3.78 -10.63 17.44
N VAL A 84 -4.28 -10.89 16.24
CA VAL A 84 -3.49 -11.13 15.03
C VAL A 84 -3.91 -10.18 13.93
N LEU A 85 -2.96 -9.48 13.32
CA LEU A 85 -3.17 -8.69 12.11
C LEU A 85 -2.29 -9.26 11.00
N VAL A 86 -2.94 -9.78 9.96
CA VAL A 86 -2.25 -10.25 8.75
C VAL A 86 -2.25 -9.14 7.71
N HIS A 87 -1.10 -8.82 7.14
CA HIS A 87 -0.91 -7.79 6.13
C HIS A 87 -0.80 -8.41 4.74
N MET A 88 -1.68 -8.02 3.83
CA MET A 88 -1.72 -8.34 2.39
C MET A 88 -1.87 -9.81 2.00
N THR A 89 -1.85 -10.73 2.95
CA THR A 89 -1.66 -12.17 2.69
C THR A 89 -2.74 -13.04 3.34
N PRO A 90 -3.97 -13.04 2.79
CA PRO A 90 -5.11 -13.73 3.40
C PRO A 90 -4.89 -15.23 3.66
N VAL A 91 -4.00 -15.88 2.91
CA VAL A 91 -3.66 -17.30 3.13
C VAL A 91 -3.15 -17.58 4.54
N TRP A 92 -2.44 -16.65 5.17
CA TRP A 92 -1.97 -16.83 6.55
C TRP A 92 -3.11 -16.70 7.58
N ILE A 93 -4.20 -16.02 7.26
CA ILE A 93 -5.44 -16.11 8.05
C ILE A 93 -5.98 -17.52 7.97
N VAL A 94 -6.14 -18.06 6.77
CA VAL A 94 -6.70 -19.41 6.57
C VAL A 94 -5.88 -20.48 7.30
N LEU A 95 -4.55 -20.41 7.19
CA LEU A 95 -3.64 -21.38 7.83
C LEU A 95 -3.53 -21.22 9.35
N GLY A 96 -3.72 -20.00 9.88
CA GLY A 96 -3.64 -19.71 11.32
C GLY A 96 -4.97 -19.87 12.06
N ALA A 97 -6.09 -19.66 11.37
CA ALA A 97 -7.44 -19.61 11.95
C ALA A 97 -7.78 -20.82 12.84
N PRO A 98 -7.48 -22.09 12.49
CA PRO A 98 -7.83 -23.22 13.36
C PRO A 98 -7.25 -23.09 14.78
N LEU A 99 -5.98 -22.69 14.90
CA LEU A 99 -5.35 -22.50 16.21
C LEU A 99 -5.88 -21.24 16.89
N TRP A 100 -6.04 -20.15 16.14
CA TRP A 100 -6.50 -18.88 16.70
C TRP A 100 -7.94 -18.93 17.19
N LEU A 101 -8.82 -19.66 16.52
CA LEU A 101 -10.18 -19.93 16.99
C LEU A 101 -10.16 -20.73 18.30
N LEU A 102 -9.41 -21.84 18.34
CA LEU A 102 -9.26 -22.66 19.55
C LEU A 102 -8.76 -21.84 20.75
N LEU A 103 -7.84 -20.90 20.50
CA LEU A 103 -7.24 -20.04 21.51
C LEU A 103 -7.97 -18.71 21.71
N HIS A 104 -9.14 -18.52 21.09
CA HIS A 104 -9.97 -17.32 21.18
C HIS A 104 -9.21 -16.02 20.81
N LYS A 105 -8.28 -16.10 19.86
CA LYS A 105 -7.50 -14.95 19.36
C LYS A 105 -8.30 -14.19 18.32
N ARG A 106 -8.31 -12.86 18.44
CA ARG A 106 -9.00 -11.99 17.47
C ARG A 106 -8.17 -11.87 16.20
N MET A 107 -8.80 -12.08 15.05
CA MET A 107 -8.14 -12.08 13.74
C MET A 107 -8.57 -10.87 12.92
N TYR A 108 -7.59 -10.20 12.32
CA TYR A 108 -7.75 -9.02 11.51
C TYR A 108 -6.91 -9.15 10.24
N LEU A 109 -7.38 -8.55 9.16
CA LEU A 109 -6.68 -8.55 7.87
C LEU A 109 -6.57 -7.12 7.37
N TRP A 110 -5.37 -6.68 7.01
CA TRP A 110 -5.20 -5.49 6.16
C TRP A 110 -4.96 -5.97 4.74
N TYR A 111 -5.80 -5.54 3.79
CA TYR A 111 -5.76 -5.99 2.41
C TYR A 111 -5.99 -4.83 1.45
N GLU A 112 -5.05 -4.66 0.53
CA GLU A 112 -5.08 -3.64 -0.52
C GLU A 112 -4.64 -4.30 -1.82
N ALA A 113 -5.53 -5.08 -2.44
CA ALA A 113 -5.15 -5.87 -3.60
C ALA A 113 -6.27 -6.10 -4.60
N ARG A 114 -5.85 -6.23 -5.87
CA ARG A 114 -6.70 -6.33 -7.06
C ARG A 114 -7.14 -7.76 -7.36
N GLY A 115 -7.70 -8.46 -6.37
CA GLY A 115 -8.13 -9.84 -6.56
C GLY A 115 -9.12 -10.36 -5.53
N THR A 116 -10.04 -11.20 -5.99
CA THR A 116 -11.10 -11.83 -5.18
C THR A 116 -10.85 -13.31 -4.93
N ARG A 117 -9.57 -13.73 -4.97
CA ARG A 117 -9.18 -15.15 -4.95
C ARG A 117 -9.66 -15.84 -3.68
N TRP A 118 -9.76 -17.17 -3.75
CA TRP A 118 -10.33 -18.00 -2.67
C TRP A 118 -9.74 -17.74 -1.27
N PRO A 119 -8.42 -17.44 -1.06
CA PRO A 119 -7.93 -17.21 0.29
C PRO A 119 -8.55 -15.99 0.94
N LEU A 120 -8.86 -14.94 0.17
CA LEU A 120 -9.57 -13.77 0.68
C LEU A 120 -10.98 -14.14 1.13
N ARG A 121 -11.73 -14.87 0.29
CA ARG A 121 -13.09 -15.30 0.60
C ARG A 121 -13.15 -16.10 1.90
N ILE A 122 -12.23 -17.05 2.08
CA ILE A 122 -12.16 -17.86 3.30
C ILE A 122 -11.69 -17.03 4.50
N ALA A 123 -10.68 -16.18 4.32
CA ALA A 123 -10.21 -15.30 5.40
C ALA A 123 -11.32 -14.39 5.95
N LEU A 124 -12.21 -13.89 5.08
CA LEU A 124 -13.34 -13.05 5.47
C LEU A 124 -14.33 -13.76 6.41
N CYS A 125 -14.41 -15.09 6.38
CA CYS A 125 -15.21 -15.86 7.33
C CYS A 125 -14.64 -15.77 8.76
N PHE A 126 -13.31 -15.74 8.90
CA PHE A 126 -12.62 -15.80 10.19
C PHE A 126 -12.31 -14.44 10.81
N VAL A 127 -12.02 -13.43 9.99
CA VAL A 127 -11.65 -12.12 10.53
C VAL A 127 -12.84 -11.40 11.16
N ARG A 128 -12.54 -10.59 12.18
CA ARG A 128 -13.51 -9.68 12.81
C ARG A 128 -13.68 -8.42 11.97
N LYS A 129 -12.58 -7.85 11.49
CA LYS A 129 -12.54 -6.69 10.59
C LYS A 129 -11.47 -6.89 9.52
N VAL A 130 -11.74 -6.34 8.35
CA VAL A 130 -10.81 -6.25 7.23
C VAL A 130 -10.59 -4.78 6.89
N PHE A 131 -9.34 -4.35 6.91
CA PHE A 131 -8.93 -2.97 6.69
C PHE A 131 -8.40 -2.80 5.27
N SER A 132 -8.66 -1.67 4.64
CA SER A 132 -8.08 -1.28 3.34
C SER A 132 -7.81 0.22 3.35
N ALA A 133 -6.91 0.66 2.47
CA ALA A 133 -6.62 2.06 2.34
C ALA A 133 -7.73 2.83 1.62
N SER A 134 -8.51 2.17 0.77
CA SER A 134 -9.56 2.82 0.00
C SER A 134 -10.72 1.88 -0.30
N ILE A 135 -11.85 2.49 -0.68
CA ILE A 135 -13.03 1.79 -1.18
C ILE A 135 -12.71 0.92 -2.42
N HIS A 136 -11.73 1.33 -3.24
CA HIS A 136 -11.27 0.61 -4.43
C HIS A 136 -10.29 -0.54 -4.12
N GLY A 137 -9.60 -0.47 -2.98
CA GLY A 137 -8.66 -1.49 -2.51
C GLY A 137 -9.32 -2.75 -1.94
N MET A 138 -10.62 -2.68 -1.67
CA MET A 138 -11.43 -3.75 -1.10
C MET A 138 -12.34 -4.40 -2.15
N PRO A 139 -11.89 -5.47 -2.83
CA PRO A 139 -12.66 -6.06 -3.94
C PRO A 139 -13.87 -6.90 -3.46
N LEU A 140 -13.88 -7.33 -2.20
CA LEU A 140 -15.02 -8.00 -1.56
C LEU A 140 -15.45 -7.18 -0.34
N ARG A 141 -16.40 -6.27 -0.55
CA ARG A 141 -16.93 -5.43 0.52
C ARG A 141 -17.91 -6.22 1.39
N THR A 142 -17.76 -6.07 2.69
CA THR A 142 -18.61 -6.68 3.71
C THR A 142 -18.82 -5.68 4.84
N GLU A 143 -19.74 -5.95 5.77
CA GLU A 143 -19.91 -5.15 7.00
C GLU A 143 -18.66 -5.17 7.92
N LYS A 144 -17.72 -6.08 7.64
CA LYS A 144 -16.42 -6.16 8.31
C LYS A 144 -15.38 -5.21 7.71
N SER A 145 -15.66 -4.61 6.55
CA SER A 145 -14.74 -3.72 5.84
C SER A 145 -14.65 -2.36 6.53
N VAL A 146 -13.42 -1.88 6.73
CA VAL A 146 -13.12 -0.56 7.30
C VAL A 146 -12.07 0.11 6.42
N VAL A 147 -12.37 1.33 5.95
CA VAL A 147 -11.43 2.12 5.15
C VAL A 147 -10.66 3.03 6.08
N VAL A 148 -9.36 2.79 6.18
CA VAL A 148 -8.48 3.45 7.15
C VAL A 148 -7.43 4.36 6.52
N GLY A 149 -7.23 4.32 5.20
CA GLY A 149 -6.10 5.00 4.54
C GLY A 149 -4.80 4.19 4.51
N HIS A 150 -3.71 4.80 4.02
CA HIS A 150 -2.44 4.10 3.74
C HIS A 150 -1.39 4.17 4.85
N GLY A 151 -1.60 4.95 5.92
CA GLY A 151 -0.62 5.06 7.00
C GLY A 151 0.67 5.71 6.53
N ILE A 152 0.59 6.98 6.17
CA ILE A 152 1.72 7.81 5.74
C ILE A 152 2.43 8.36 6.97
N ASP A 153 3.74 8.19 7.00
CA ASP A 153 4.58 8.77 8.03
C ASP A 153 4.75 10.28 7.77
N THR A 154 3.79 11.07 8.23
CA THR A 154 3.70 12.52 7.98
C THR A 154 4.74 13.33 8.76
N ASP A 155 5.41 12.69 9.72
CA ASP A 155 6.52 13.27 10.50
C ASP A 155 7.84 13.09 9.76
N PHE A 156 7.97 12.03 8.96
CA PHE A 156 9.07 11.86 8.02
C PHE A 156 8.83 12.57 6.69
N PHE A 157 7.66 12.39 6.07
CA PHE A 157 7.30 13.03 4.81
C PHE A 157 6.81 14.46 5.07
N VAL A 158 7.76 15.34 5.36
CA VAL A 158 7.51 16.76 5.63
C VAL A 158 7.92 17.64 4.45
N PRO A 159 7.30 18.82 4.28
CA PRO A 159 7.79 19.83 3.35
C PRO A 159 9.23 20.22 3.68
N GLY A 160 10.06 20.38 2.65
CA GLY A 160 11.41 20.92 2.80
C GLY A 160 11.40 22.44 2.97
N GLU A 161 12.46 22.98 3.56
CA GLU A 161 12.66 24.43 3.74
C GLU A 161 13.21 25.13 2.49
N GLY A 162 13.86 24.37 1.59
CA GLY A 162 14.46 24.90 0.38
C GLY A 162 13.47 25.28 -0.72
N THR A 163 13.93 26.09 -1.68
CA THR A 163 13.16 26.40 -2.89
C THR A 163 13.04 25.19 -3.79
N ARG A 164 11.81 24.87 -4.21
CA ARG A 164 11.54 23.82 -5.19
C ARG A 164 12.01 24.23 -6.59
N GLU A 165 12.38 23.23 -7.40
CA GLU A 165 12.66 23.44 -8.82
C GLU A 165 11.34 23.53 -9.59
N GLU A 166 10.96 24.73 -10.02
CA GLU A 166 9.62 25.05 -10.57
C GLU A 166 9.19 24.18 -11.75
N LYS A 167 10.16 23.74 -12.57
CA LYS A 167 9.96 22.97 -13.80
C LYS A 167 10.42 21.51 -13.68
N LEU A 168 10.69 21.04 -12.46
CA LEU A 168 10.98 19.64 -12.18
C LEU A 168 9.69 18.90 -11.82
N LEU A 169 9.37 17.92 -12.65
CA LEU A 169 8.27 16.98 -12.47
C LEU A 169 8.81 15.66 -11.93
N LEU A 170 8.02 15.01 -11.09
CA LEU A 170 8.35 13.72 -10.49
C LEU A 170 7.19 12.75 -10.64
N THR A 171 7.48 11.48 -10.92
CA THR A 171 6.52 10.40 -10.75
C THR A 171 7.23 9.21 -10.09
N VAL A 172 6.55 8.53 -9.19
CA VAL A 172 7.14 7.47 -8.35
C VAL A 172 6.25 6.25 -8.38
N GLY A 173 6.83 5.08 -8.65
CA GLY A 173 6.14 3.81 -8.60
C GLY A 173 6.84 2.72 -9.41
N ARG A 174 6.36 1.48 -9.29
CA ARG A 174 6.81 0.40 -10.17
C ARG A 174 6.60 0.78 -11.63
N ILE A 175 7.56 0.47 -12.50
CA ILE A 175 7.39 0.63 -13.94
C ILE A 175 6.50 -0.51 -14.40
N THR A 176 5.22 -0.24 -14.58
CA THR A 176 4.21 -1.23 -14.95
C THR A 176 3.09 -0.57 -15.74
N ALA A 177 2.37 -1.36 -16.56
CA ALA A 177 1.30 -0.86 -17.41
C ALA A 177 0.24 -0.05 -16.63
N SER A 178 -0.05 -0.48 -15.40
CA SER A 178 -1.07 0.15 -14.56
C SER A 178 -0.68 1.53 -13.98
N LYS A 179 0.59 1.94 -14.10
CA LYS A 179 1.01 3.34 -13.82
C LYS A 179 0.82 4.27 -15.01
N ASN A 180 0.56 3.70 -16.19
CA ASN A 180 0.24 4.42 -17.40
C ASN A 180 1.24 5.54 -17.73
N LEU A 181 2.54 5.23 -17.63
CA LEU A 181 3.63 6.19 -17.89
C LEU A 181 3.55 6.80 -19.30
N GLU A 182 2.94 6.09 -20.25
CA GLU A 182 2.67 6.59 -21.60
C GLU A 182 1.83 7.89 -21.60
N VAL A 183 0.83 8.00 -20.71
CA VAL A 183 0.02 9.22 -20.56
C VAL A 183 0.86 10.36 -20.02
N ILE A 184 1.71 10.07 -19.03
CA ILE A 184 2.61 11.06 -18.43
C ILE A 184 3.61 11.56 -19.48
N LEU A 185 4.20 10.66 -20.27
CA LEU A 185 5.15 11.01 -21.32
C LEU A 185 4.49 11.80 -22.45
N HIS A 186 3.29 11.41 -22.88
CA HIS A 186 2.57 12.14 -23.92
C HIS A 186 2.28 13.59 -23.51
N ALA A 187 1.82 13.80 -22.28
CA ALA A 187 1.64 15.15 -21.73
C ALA A 187 2.98 15.89 -21.60
N PHE A 188 4.04 15.21 -21.14
CA PHE A 188 5.37 15.80 -20.99
C PHE A 188 5.97 16.29 -22.31
N GLU A 189 5.73 15.58 -23.42
CA GLU A 189 6.19 15.98 -24.75
C GLU A 189 5.60 17.32 -25.22
N GLN A 190 4.41 17.69 -24.72
CA GLN A 190 3.78 18.99 -25.01
C GLN A 190 4.36 20.14 -24.18
N LEU A 191 5.19 19.84 -23.16
CA LEU A 191 5.76 20.85 -22.28
C LEU A 191 7.03 21.48 -22.87
N PRO A 192 7.23 22.80 -22.65
CA PRO A 192 8.44 23.53 -23.04
C PRO A 192 9.76 22.90 -22.59
N ALA A 193 10.86 23.23 -23.27
CA ALA A 193 12.16 22.57 -23.11
C ALA A 193 12.76 22.67 -21.69
N GLU A 194 12.39 23.67 -20.90
CA GLU A 194 12.84 23.85 -19.52
C GLU A 194 12.28 22.82 -18.54
N TYR A 195 11.18 22.13 -18.89
CA TYR A 195 10.61 21.09 -18.05
C TYR A 195 11.46 19.82 -18.08
N ARG A 196 11.72 19.28 -16.89
CA ARG A 196 12.41 18.00 -16.67
C ARG A 196 11.49 17.02 -15.95
N LEU A 197 11.54 15.75 -16.31
CA LEU A 197 10.79 14.67 -15.68
C LEU A 197 11.74 13.67 -15.06
N MET A 198 11.49 13.35 -13.79
CA MET A 198 12.19 12.30 -13.06
C MET A 198 11.21 11.17 -12.75
N ILE A 199 11.49 9.98 -13.27
CA ILE A 199 10.72 8.76 -13.03
C ILE A 199 11.49 7.94 -12.00
N VAL A 200 10.92 7.75 -10.83
CA VAL A 200 11.52 6.98 -9.75
C VAL A 200 10.83 5.63 -9.64
N GLY A 201 11.53 4.56 -10.03
CA GLY A 201 10.90 3.26 -10.16
C GLY A 201 11.79 2.21 -10.78
N ARG A 202 11.36 0.95 -10.67
CA ARG A 202 11.95 -0.19 -11.37
C ARG A 202 10.86 -1.12 -11.90
N PRO A 203 11.08 -1.83 -13.02
CA PRO A 203 10.26 -2.99 -13.38
C PRO A 203 10.48 -4.11 -12.37
N ILE A 204 9.49 -4.99 -12.19
CA ILE A 204 9.57 -6.12 -11.24
C ILE A 204 9.34 -7.46 -11.94
N THR A 205 8.37 -7.53 -12.84
CA THR A 205 8.05 -8.76 -13.60
C THR A 205 8.69 -8.75 -14.99
N ASP A 206 8.75 -9.90 -15.67
CA ASP A 206 9.23 -9.97 -17.05
C ASP A 206 8.40 -9.11 -18.01
N ALA A 207 7.08 -9.04 -17.79
CA ALA A 207 6.20 -8.14 -18.53
C ALA A 207 6.54 -6.66 -18.26
N ASP A 208 6.85 -6.31 -17.01
CA ASP A 208 7.30 -4.96 -16.66
C ASP A 208 8.67 -4.64 -17.29
N ASN A 209 9.58 -5.62 -17.37
CA ASN A 209 10.88 -5.47 -18.03
C ASN A 209 10.73 -5.23 -19.54
N ALA A 210 9.83 -5.97 -20.20
CA ALA A 210 9.52 -5.75 -21.60
C ALA A 210 8.96 -4.33 -21.85
N LEU A 211 8.02 -3.88 -21.00
CA LEU A 211 7.51 -2.51 -21.04
C LEU A 211 8.63 -1.47 -20.82
N PHE A 212 9.52 -1.73 -19.88
CA PHE A 212 10.65 -0.85 -19.58
C PHE A 212 11.60 -0.71 -20.77
N SER A 213 11.88 -1.78 -21.51
CA SER A 213 12.69 -1.73 -22.72
C SER A 213 12.07 -0.84 -23.81
N VAL A 214 10.75 -0.95 -24.01
CA VAL A 214 10.01 -0.07 -24.95
C VAL A 214 10.09 1.39 -24.50
N LEU A 215 9.91 1.65 -23.20
CA LEU A 215 10.04 2.98 -22.61
C LEU A 215 11.44 3.56 -22.86
N GLN A 216 12.51 2.78 -22.64
CA GLN A 216 13.88 3.22 -22.89
C GLN A 216 14.15 3.58 -24.36
N GLN A 217 13.58 2.81 -25.30
CA GLN A 217 13.68 3.12 -26.73
C GLN A 217 13.01 4.45 -27.08
N ARG A 218 11.82 4.72 -26.53
CA ARG A 218 11.14 6.02 -26.68
C ARG A 218 12.00 7.16 -26.13
N LEU A 219 12.57 6.99 -24.93
CA LEU A 219 13.40 8.00 -24.29
C LEU A 219 14.76 8.24 -24.97
N ALA A 220 15.23 7.32 -25.82
CA ALA A 220 16.45 7.50 -26.59
C ALA A 220 16.33 8.59 -27.67
N GLN A 221 15.11 9.01 -28.02
CA GLN A 221 14.84 10.09 -28.96
C GLN A 221 15.43 11.42 -28.46
N LYS A 222 16.07 12.20 -29.35
CA LYS A 222 16.90 13.38 -29.01
C LYS A 222 16.21 14.41 -28.11
N HIS A 223 14.89 14.57 -28.25
CA HIS A 223 14.13 15.58 -27.51
C HIS A 223 13.78 15.16 -26.07
N LEU A 224 13.72 13.85 -25.76
CA LEU A 224 13.44 13.34 -24.40
C LEU A 224 14.70 12.98 -23.62
N ARG A 225 15.74 12.51 -24.31
CA ARG A 225 16.96 11.99 -23.68
C ARG A 225 17.63 12.96 -22.70
N LYS A 226 17.54 14.28 -22.95
CA LYS A 226 18.12 15.31 -22.08
C LYS A 226 17.20 15.78 -20.95
N ARG A 227 15.91 15.44 -21.03
CA ARG A 227 14.84 16.01 -20.19
C ARG A 227 14.19 14.99 -19.27
N VAL A 228 14.32 13.70 -19.56
CA VAL A 228 13.75 12.61 -18.75
C VAL A 228 14.86 11.77 -18.12
N THR A 229 14.75 11.52 -16.82
CA THR A 229 15.66 10.63 -16.08
C THR A 229 14.85 9.51 -15.41
N ILE A 230 15.42 8.31 -15.38
CA ILE A 230 14.84 7.17 -14.67
C ILE A 230 15.85 6.67 -13.66
N GLN A 231 15.44 6.51 -12.40
CA GLN A 231 16.30 5.96 -11.35
C GLN A 231 15.50 5.14 -10.32
N PRO A 232 16.08 4.12 -9.69
CA PRO A 232 15.51 3.54 -8.48
C PRO A 232 15.73 4.49 -7.29
N ALA A 233 14.88 4.41 -6.27
CA ALA A 233 15.12 5.06 -4.97
C ALA A 233 14.63 4.18 -3.82
N SER A 234 15.32 4.25 -2.68
CA SER A 234 14.78 3.85 -1.38
C SER A 234 13.91 4.98 -0.81
N GLN A 235 13.18 4.73 0.29
CA GLN A 235 12.37 5.79 0.93
C GLN A 235 13.20 6.98 1.42
N ASP A 236 14.41 6.72 1.92
CA ASP A 236 15.29 7.78 2.43
C ASP A 236 15.80 8.70 1.31
N VAL A 237 16.01 8.13 0.11
CA VAL A 237 16.36 8.91 -1.08
C VAL A 237 15.12 9.58 -1.67
N LEU A 238 13.93 9.01 -1.48
CA LEU A 238 12.69 9.52 -2.06
C LEU A 238 12.28 10.88 -1.47
N LEU A 239 12.40 11.09 -0.15
CA LEU A 239 11.97 12.34 0.50
C LEU A 239 12.66 13.58 -0.09
N PRO A 240 14.01 13.64 -0.22
CA PRO A 240 14.67 14.77 -0.88
C PRO A 240 14.17 15.03 -2.30
N LEU A 241 13.84 13.98 -3.07
CA LEU A 241 13.31 14.13 -4.42
C LEU A 241 11.89 14.74 -4.41
N LEU A 242 11.04 14.29 -3.49
CA LEU A 242 9.70 14.84 -3.28
C LEU A 242 9.77 16.30 -2.80
N GLN A 243 10.75 16.66 -1.98
CA GLN A 243 10.95 18.04 -1.53
C GLN A 243 11.52 18.95 -2.62
N ARG A 244 12.25 18.38 -3.60
CA ARG A 244 12.87 19.14 -4.70
C ARG A 244 11.93 19.43 -5.86
N ALA A 245 11.09 18.48 -6.24
CA ALA A 245 10.16 18.62 -7.37
C ALA A 245 8.98 19.56 -7.03
N THR A 246 8.46 20.29 -8.01
CA THR A 246 7.28 21.15 -7.80
C THR A 246 5.99 20.39 -7.96
N VAL A 247 5.92 19.54 -8.98
CA VAL A 247 4.73 18.76 -9.32
C VAL A 247 5.05 17.27 -9.32
N PHE A 248 4.19 16.50 -8.66
CA PHE A 248 4.10 15.06 -8.79
C PHE A 248 3.03 14.72 -9.83
N VAL A 249 3.41 14.03 -10.90
CA VAL A 249 2.50 13.66 -11.99
C VAL A 249 2.04 12.21 -11.82
N HIS A 250 0.73 11.99 -11.82
CA HIS A 250 0.15 10.68 -11.52
C HIS A 250 -0.95 10.26 -12.52
N ALA A 251 -0.80 9.10 -13.15
CA ALA A 251 -1.74 8.59 -14.15
C ALA A 251 -2.21 7.14 -13.91
N SER A 252 -2.06 6.60 -12.69
CA SER A 252 -2.39 5.19 -12.44
C SER A 252 -3.87 4.89 -12.64
N THR A 253 -4.17 3.71 -13.19
CA THR A 253 -5.54 3.21 -13.42
C THR A 253 -6.09 2.39 -12.26
N THR A 254 -5.57 2.62 -11.05
CA THR A 254 -5.63 1.65 -9.96
C THR A 254 -6.12 2.30 -8.67
N SER A 255 -6.11 1.56 -7.55
CA SER A 255 -6.48 2.14 -6.26
C SER A 255 -5.47 3.22 -5.83
N LEU A 256 -5.74 3.84 -4.69
CA LEU A 256 -4.95 4.92 -4.16
C LEU A 256 -3.47 4.51 -4.03
N ASP A 257 -2.58 5.33 -4.57
CA ASP A 257 -1.15 5.05 -4.54
C ASP A 257 -0.48 5.76 -3.37
N LYS A 258 0.25 4.99 -2.55
CA LYS A 258 0.97 5.51 -1.39
C LYS A 258 1.90 6.67 -1.76
N ALA A 259 2.64 6.55 -2.86
CA ALA A 259 3.59 7.56 -3.32
C ALA A 259 2.93 8.93 -3.58
N VAL A 260 1.65 8.94 -3.93
CA VAL A 260 0.91 10.17 -4.16
C VAL A 260 0.62 10.87 -2.83
N LEU A 261 0.27 10.11 -1.80
CA LEU A 261 0.05 10.65 -0.46
C LEU A 261 1.38 11.09 0.19
N GLU A 262 2.48 10.38 -0.06
CA GLU A 262 3.83 10.78 0.35
C GLU A 262 4.24 12.11 -0.31
N ALA A 263 3.92 12.29 -1.60
CA ALA A 263 4.16 13.53 -2.32
C ALA A 263 3.39 14.71 -1.73
N MET A 264 2.08 14.55 -1.53
CA MET A 264 1.23 15.55 -0.88
C MET A 264 1.73 15.90 0.52
N SER A 265 2.09 14.89 1.32
CA SER A 265 2.64 15.09 2.67
C SER A 265 3.93 15.91 2.65
N SER A 266 4.80 15.63 1.67
CA SER A 266 6.07 16.32 1.47
C SER A 266 5.92 17.69 0.80
N GLY A 267 4.69 18.17 0.56
CA GLY A 267 4.38 19.45 -0.08
C GLY A 267 4.65 19.51 -1.59
N CYS A 268 4.83 18.36 -2.25
CA CYS A 268 4.91 18.27 -3.71
C CYS A 268 3.49 18.23 -4.29
N ILE A 269 3.16 19.16 -5.18
CA ILE A 269 1.80 19.31 -5.66
C ILE A 269 1.46 18.15 -6.59
N VAL A 270 0.46 17.36 -6.22
CA VAL A 270 -0.01 16.27 -7.07
C VAL A 270 -0.95 16.81 -8.13
N ILE A 271 -0.72 16.41 -9.37
CA ILE A 271 -1.66 16.53 -10.50
C ILE A 271 -1.94 15.11 -11.00
N SER A 272 -3.22 14.77 -11.16
CA SER A 272 -3.57 13.39 -11.50
C SER A 272 -4.70 13.22 -12.50
N THR A 273 -4.58 12.17 -13.31
CA THR A 273 -5.67 11.63 -14.13
C THR A 273 -6.42 10.47 -13.48
N ALA A 274 -6.00 10.03 -12.29
CA ALA A 274 -6.53 8.83 -11.65
C ALA A 274 -7.82 9.12 -10.89
N GLU A 275 -8.92 8.44 -11.25
CA GLU A 275 -10.24 8.59 -10.60
C GLU A 275 -10.16 8.43 -9.08
N ALA A 276 -9.39 7.45 -8.61
CA ALA A 276 -9.24 7.12 -7.19
C ALA A 276 -8.72 8.27 -6.32
N ILE A 277 -8.14 9.33 -6.93
CA ILE A 277 -7.62 10.48 -6.19
C ILE A 277 -8.29 11.82 -6.53
N GLN A 278 -9.13 11.89 -7.57
CA GLN A 278 -9.69 13.18 -8.04
C GLN A 278 -10.42 13.96 -6.93
N HIS A 279 -11.19 13.26 -6.09
CA HIS A 279 -11.95 13.87 -5.00
C HIS A 279 -11.10 14.49 -3.88
N PHE A 280 -9.80 14.14 -3.81
CA PHE A 280 -8.85 14.74 -2.89
C PHE A 280 -8.13 15.97 -3.47
N LEU A 281 -8.24 16.17 -4.78
CA LEU A 281 -7.51 17.22 -5.50
C LEU A 281 -8.38 18.46 -5.67
N LEU A 282 -7.75 19.64 -5.55
CA LEU A 282 -8.34 20.89 -5.99
C LEU A 282 -8.59 20.85 -7.51
N PRO A 283 -9.60 21.55 -8.04
CA PRO A 283 -9.93 21.51 -9.48
C PRO A 283 -8.74 21.78 -10.42
N VAL A 284 -7.82 22.66 -10.03
CA VAL A 284 -6.57 22.97 -10.77
C VAL A 284 -5.58 21.80 -10.84
N CYS A 285 -5.70 20.83 -9.92
CA CYS A 285 -4.90 19.62 -9.87
C CYS A 285 -5.58 18.40 -10.50
N GLN A 286 -6.88 18.51 -10.82
CA GLN A 286 -7.64 17.47 -11.49
C GLN A 286 -7.39 17.54 -13.00
N ALA A 287 -6.89 16.44 -13.56
CA ALA A 287 -6.59 16.34 -14.98
C ALA A 287 -7.31 15.16 -15.63
N THR A 288 -7.54 15.25 -16.93
CA THR A 288 -7.81 14.11 -17.80
C THR A 288 -6.55 13.76 -18.58
N ARG A 289 -6.61 12.72 -19.43
CA ARG A 289 -5.49 12.41 -20.34
C ARG A 289 -5.18 13.56 -21.29
N GLN A 290 -6.20 14.33 -21.68
CA GLN A 290 -6.10 15.43 -22.64
C GLN A 290 -5.66 16.75 -22.01
N THR A 291 -5.86 16.94 -20.71
CA THR A 291 -5.59 18.23 -20.04
C THR A 291 -4.39 18.15 -19.09
N LEU A 292 -3.65 17.04 -19.08
CA LEU A 292 -2.60 16.81 -18.09
C LEU A 292 -1.46 17.82 -18.22
N ASP A 293 -1.02 18.10 -19.44
CA ASP A 293 0.01 19.10 -19.75
C ASP A 293 -0.46 20.52 -19.43
N ASP A 294 -1.70 20.86 -19.76
CA ASP A 294 -2.31 22.16 -19.41
C ASP A 294 -2.30 22.40 -17.90
N ARG A 295 -2.75 21.41 -17.11
CA ARG A 295 -2.73 21.52 -15.64
C ARG A 295 -1.33 21.63 -15.08
N ILE A 296 -0.36 20.90 -15.65
CA ILE A 296 1.05 21.03 -15.26
C ILE A 296 1.54 22.47 -15.53
N ARG A 297 1.28 23.02 -16.72
CA ARG A 297 1.70 24.39 -17.07
C ARG A 297 1.04 25.43 -16.17
N GLU A 298 -0.25 25.29 -15.91
CA GLU A 298 -1.02 26.18 -15.05
C GLU A 298 -0.43 26.20 -13.63
N VAL A 299 -0.30 25.04 -12.98
CA VAL A 299 0.24 24.94 -11.61
C VAL A 299 1.69 25.43 -11.53
N CYS A 300 2.54 25.07 -12.49
CA CYS A 300 3.92 25.55 -12.54
C CYS A 300 4.04 27.04 -12.90
N GLY A 301 3.00 27.66 -13.44
CA GLY A 301 2.93 29.10 -13.76
C GLY A 301 2.36 29.96 -12.64
N LEU A 302 1.72 29.36 -11.62
CA LEU A 302 1.21 30.06 -10.45
C LEU A 302 2.35 30.69 -9.64
N SER A 303 2.04 31.77 -8.90
CA SER A 303 3.00 32.39 -7.98
C SER A 303 3.45 31.40 -6.88
N PRO A 304 4.66 31.57 -6.31
CA PRO A 304 5.14 30.73 -5.21
C PRO A 304 4.16 30.64 -4.03
N GLY A 305 3.48 31.74 -3.70
CA GLY A 305 2.44 31.79 -2.67
C GLY A 305 1.25 30.88 -2.98
N LYS A 306 0.71 30.93 -4.21
CA LYS A 306 -0.40 30.06 -4.62
C LYS A 306 -0.02 28.59 -4.67
N ARG A 307 1.19 28.27 -5.12
CA ARG A 307 1.70 26.89 -5.06
C ARG A 307 1.82 26.40 -3.61
N LYS A 308 2.27 27.24 -2.69
CA LYS A 308 2.35 26.93 -1.26
C LYS A 308 0.96 26.70 -0.64
N GLU A 309 -0.03 27.49 -1.01
CA GLU A 309 -1.43 27.28 -0.58
C GLU A 309 -1.98 25.92 -1.05
N ILE A 310 -1.79 25.57 -2.33
CA ILE A 310 -2.22 24.27 -2.88
C ILE A 310 -1.53 23.12 -2.16
N ALA A 311 -0.20 23.19 -2.00
CA ALA A 311 0.58 22.17 -1.31
C ALA A 311 0.14 22.01 0.16
N ALA A 312 -0.13 23.11 0.87
CA ALA A 312 -0.62 23.09 2.24
C ALA A 312 -2.02 22.45 2.34
N ALA A 313 -2.92 22.74 1.40
CA ALA A 313 -4.25 22.14 1.35
C ALA A 313 -4.18 20.62 1.11
N GLN A 314 -3.37 20.17 0.15
CA GLN A 314 -3.15 18.73 -0.09
C GLN A 314 -2.53 18.06 1.14
N ARG A 315 -1.50 18.65 1.76
CA ARG A 315 -0.88 18.10 2.96
C ARG A 315 -1.85 17.97 4.12
N LYS A 316 -2.68 18.99 4.36
CA LYS A 316 -3.68 18.98 5.44
C LYS A 316 -4.57 17.75 5.34
N HIS A 317 -5.06 17.45 4.14
CA HIS A 317 -5.87 16.26 3.89
C HIS A 317 -5.14 14.95 4.24
N ILE A 318 -3.84 14.85 3.94
CA ILE A 318 -3.05 13.66 4.29
C ILE A 318 -2.85 13.50 5.78
N VAL A 319 -2.56 14.59 6.49
CA VAL A 319 -2.38 14.56 7.94
C VAL A 319 -3.66 14.13 8.65
N GLU A 320 -4.79 14.71 8.22
CA GLU A 320 -6.11 14.50 8.84
C GLU A 320 -6.75 13.15 8.51
N GLY A 321 -6.42 12.53 7.37
CA GLY A 321 -7.11 11.32 6.89
C GLY A 321 -6.23 10.10 6.61
N HIS A 322 -4.91 10.27 6.47
CA HIS A 322 -4.01 9.20 6.00
C HIS A 322 -2.75 9.05 6.84
N SER A 323 -2.54 9.85 7.89
CA SER A 323 -1.32 9.79 8.71
C SER A 323 -1.17 8.45 9.44
N LEU A 324 0.05 8.13 9.87
CA LEU A 324 0.31 7.02 10.78
C LEU A 324 -0.16 7.32 12.20
N SER A 325 -0.30 8.60 12.56
CA SER A 325 -0.55 9.04 13.93
C SER A 325 -1.88 8.53 14.51
N MET A 326 -1.98 8.49 15.83
CA MET A 326 -3.19 8.09 16.54
C MET A 326 -4.30 9.15 16.52
N GLU A 327 -3.93 10.43 16.46
CA GLU A 327 -4.87 11.53 16.64
C GLU A 327 -5.78 11.71 15.43
N TYR A 328 -5.25 11.47 14.23
CA TYR A 328 -5.96 11.67 12.96
C TYR A 328 -5.76 10.54 11.95
N GLY A 329 -4.97 9.52 12.28
CA GLY A 329 -4.45 8.58 11.30
C GLY A 329 -5.04 7.16 11.36
N VAL A 330 -4.47 6.33 10.49
CA VAL A 330 -4.82 4.92 10.27
C VAL A 330 -4.83 4.12 11.57
N PHE A 331 -3.90 4.43 12.49
CA PHE A 331 -3.75 3.72 13.76
C PHE A 331 -4.80 4.10 14.80
N GLY A 332 -5.34 5.32 14.76
CA GLY A 332 -6.50 5.71 15.56
C GLY A 332 -7.73 4.84 15.23
N GLN A 333 -7.92 4.51 13.96
CA GLN A 333 -8.98 3.59 13.53
C GLN A 333 -8.69 2.12 13.84
N PHE A 334 -7.43 1.75 14.05
CA PHE A 334 -7.04 0.45 14.62
C PHE A 334 -7.29 0.35 16.13
N SER A 335 -7.87 1.35 16.79
CA SER A 335 -8.33 1.26 18.18
C SER A 335 -9.30 0.08 18.44
N VAL A 336 -10.02 -0.39 17.42
CA VAL A 336 -10.82 -1.65 17.47
C VAL A 336 -9.99 -2.91 17.71
N LEU A 337 -8.67 -2.86 17.55
CA LEU A 337 -7.79 -3.93 18.01
C LEU A 337 -7.75 -3.96 19.56
N LYS A 338 -7.74 -2.78 20.21
CA LYS A 338 -7.68 -2.65 21.66
C LYS A 338 -9.03 -2.96 22.33
N TYR A 339 -10.15 -2.57 21.72
CA TYR A 339 -11.48 -2.69 22.34
C TYR A 339 -12.29 -3.93 21.91
N SER A 340 -13.09 -4.46 22.84
CA SER A 340 -14.00 -5.59 22.65
C SER A 340 -15.37 -5.18 22.07
N SER A 341 -15.76 -3.90 22.18
CA SER A 341 -17.09 -3.41 21.83
C SER A 341 -17.18 -2.85 20.41
N THR A 342 -18.31 -3.09 19.77
CA THR A 342 -18.73 -2.67 18.42
C THR A 342 -19.19 -1.21 18.35
N GLN A 343 -18.73 -0.32 19.23
CA GLN A 343 -19.20 1.06 19.21
C GLN A 343 -18.16 2.01 18.59
N GLY A 344 -18.59 2.74 17.55
CA GLY A 344 -17.94 3.98 17.12
C GLY A 344 -17.18 3.98 15.79
N ILE A 345 -17.49 3.11 14.82
CA ILE A 345 -17.00 3.32 13.44
C ILE A 345 -18.18 3.19 12.49
N ASN A 346 -18.51 4.27 11.79
CA ASN A 346 -19.56 4.30 10.78
C ASN A 346 -19.25 3.24 9.71
N PRO A 347 -20.06 2.16 9.59
CA PRO A 347 -19.97 1.30 8.43
C PRO A 347 -20.27 2.13 7.18
N ILE A 348 -19.54 1.88 6.09
CA ILE A 348 -19.79 2.55 4.82
C ILE A 348 -21.23 2.21 4.40
N PRO A 349 -22.10 3.21 4.15
CA PRO A 349 -23.47 2.94 3.72
C PRO A 349 -23.46 2.16 2.40
N ASN A 350 -24.23 1.07 2.36
CA ASN A 350 -24.44 0.27 1.16
C ASN A 350 -25.27 1.06 0.16
N THR A 351 -24.63 1.83 -0.74
CA THR A 351 -25.31 2.41 -1.89
C THR A 351 -25.13 1.51 -3.11
N HIS A 352 -26.18 0.70 -3.36
CA HIS A 352 -26.56 0.02 -4.61
C HIS A 352 -25.64 -1.05 -5.25
N THR A 353 -26.03 -2.32 -5.10
CA THR A 353 -26.32 -3.30 -6.18
C THR A 353 -27.05 -4.51 -5.57
N PRO A 354 -27.98 -5.19 -6.29
CA PRO A 354 -28.88 -6.16 -5.67
C PRO A 354 -28.16 -7.43 -5.22
N HIS A 355 -28.54 -7.90 -4.03
CA HIS A 355 -28.07 -9.12 -3.38
C HIS A 355 -28.05 -10.35 -4.31
N GLN A 356 -26.88 -10.93 -4.52
CA GLN A 356 -26.77 -12.40 -4.55
C GLN A 356 -26.37 -12.85 -3.16
N SER A 357 -27.34 -13.37 -2.39
CA SER A 357 -27.10 -13.85 -1.04
C SER A 357 -26.03 -14.94 -1.05
N LEU A 358 -25.04 -14.88 -0.14
CA LEU A 358 -24.05 -15.96 0.07
C LEU A 358 -24.70 -17.33 0.34
N ALA A 359 -25.97 -17.36 0.75
CA ALA A 359 -26.72 -18.59 1.01
C ALA A 359 -26.99 -19.43 -0.26
N SER A 360 -26.97 -18.84 -1.46
CA SER A 360 -27.23 -19.58 -2.70
C SER A 360 -25.97 -20.26 -3.28
N GLN A 361 -24.77 -19.94 -2.79
CA GLN A 361 -23.51 -20.56 -3.23
C GLN A 361 -22.99 -21.66 -2.30
N LEU A 362 -23.69 -21.94 -1.20
CA LEU A 362 -23.27 -22.90 -0.16
C LEU A 362 -24.09 -24.21 -0.12
N ARG A 363 -24.79 -24.56 -1.21
CA ARG A 363 -25.38 -25.90 -1.30
C ARG A 363 -24.33 -26.89 -1.83
N MET A 364 -24.06 -27.89 -0.99
CA MET A 364 -23.21 -29.09 -1.20
C MET A 364 -21.74 -28.96 -0.80
N ILE A 365 -21.47 -28.95 0.51
CA ILE A 365 -20.30 -29.66 1.06
C ILE A 365 -20.78 -30.41 2.32
N PRO A 366 -20.78 -31.76 2.35
CA PRO A 366 -21.14 -32.53 3.54
C PRO A 366 -20.14 -32.28 4.67
N VAL A 367 -20.65 -32.17 5.89
CA VAL A 367 -19.87 -32.03 7.12
C VAL A 367 -19.28 -33.38 7.47
N GLY A 368 -17.96 -33.46 7.39
CA GLY A 368 -17.17 -34.66 7.66
C GLY A 368 -16.24 -34.87 6.49
N TRP A 369 -14.97 -34.51 6.67
CA TRP A 369 -13.74 -34.93 5.96
C TRP A 369 -12.62 -34.00 6.43
N ALA A 370 -12.29 -34.12 7.71
CA ALA A 370 -11.00 -33.69 8.23
C ALA A 370 -10.16 -34.97 8.36
N LEU A 371 -8.91 -34.92 7.87
CA LEU A 371 -7.92 -35.99 7.74
C LEU A 371 -7.94 -36.67 6.36
N THR A 372 -6.82 -36.53 5.66
CA THR A 372 -6.45 -37.10 4.35
C THR A 372 -6.95 -36.37 3.09
N TRP A 373 -6.22 -35.34 2.66
CA TRP A 373 -6.07 -35.08 1.22
C TRP A 373 -4.70 -34.46 0.87
N PRO A 374 -4.12 -34.82 -0.30
CA PRO A 374 -2.73 -34.53 -0.62
C PRO A 374 -2.52 -33.06 -0.99
N ILE A 375 -1.34 -32.56 -0.64
CA ILE A 375 -0.87 -31.21 -0.95
C ILE A 375 -0.72 -31.08 -2.47
N PRO A 376 -1.35 -30.09 -3.14
CA PRO A 376 -1.14 -29.89 -4.57
C PRO A 376 0.31 -29.47 -4.82
N THR A 377 1.06 -30.29 -5.56
CA THR A 377 2.48 -30.09 -5.90
C THR A 377 2.71 -29.06 -7.01
N HIS A 378 1.67 -28.55 -7.67
CA HIS A 378 1.80 -27.50 -8.67
C HIS A 378 0.80 -26.36 -8.46
N MET A 379 1.31 -25.19 -8.06
CA MET A 379 0.65 -23.89 -8.23
C MET A 379 1.60 -22.97 -9.01
N PRO A 380 1.14 -22.34 -10.11
CA PRO A 380 1.99 -21.57 -11.02
C PRO A 380 2.67 -20.38 -10.34
N GLU A 381 3.89 -20.08 -10.80
CA GLU A 381 4.88 -19.15 -10.21
C GLU A 381 4.54 -17.65 -10.33
N THR A 382 3.40 -17.27 -10.89
CA THR A 382 3.07 -15.87 -11.14
C THR A 382 2.21 -15.26 -10.02
N MET A 383 2.71 -15.19 -8.78
CA MET A 383 1.99 -14.52 -7.68
C MET A 383 2.89 -14.10 -6.51
N CYS A 384 3.67 -13.03 -6.72
CA CYS A 384 4.24 -12.20 -5.65
C CYS A 384 4.48 -10.79 -6.21
N VAL A 385 3.40 -10.06 -6.49
CA VAL A 385 3.40 -8.58 -6.45
C VAL A 385 2.07 -8.08 -5.90
#